data_AF-A0A4Q2KCA4-F1
#
_entry.id   AF-A0A4Q2KCA4-F1
#
_cell.length_a   1.000
_cell.length_b   1.000
_cell.length_c   1.000
_cell.angle_alpha   90.00
_cell.angle_beta   90.00
_cell.angle_gamma   90.00
#
_symmetry.space_group_name_H-M   'P 1'
#
loop_
_entity.id
_entity.type
_entity.pdbx_description
1 polymer ?
#
loop_
_entity_poly.entity_id
_entity_poly.type
_entity_poly.pdbx_seq_one_letter_code
_entity_poly.pdbx_strand_id
1 'polypeptide(L)'
;MIFAKLFEKKPNEKTIAKFWNEFQTRSDFYLDVIVKDDEDTDDYIFVRSCIKDGLKRCCIDAEVAYDFSFDTESEPMRFVFHHANDAYLKRVGESLAKQYPASLKEKMLFLTAE
;
A
#
# COMPACT_ATOMS: atom_id res chain seq x y z
N MET A 1 29.90 7.37 -16.22
CA MET A 1 28.74 6.67 -15.62
C MET A 1 27.83 7.60 -14.80
N ILE A 2 27.58 8.85 -15.23
CA ILE A 2 26.81 9.84 -14.45
C ILE A 2 25.35 9.95 -14.94
N PHE A 3 25.04 9.45 -16.14
CA PHE A 3 23.71 9.59 -16.75
C PHE A 3 22.65 8.57 -16.26
N ALA A 4 23.05 7.42 -15.72
CA ALA A 4 22.10 6.38 -15.27
C ALA A 4 21.25 6.83 -14.07
N LYS A 5 21.79 7.69 -13.18
CA LYS A 5 21.07 8.23 -12.02
C LYS A 5 20.03 9.31 -12.35
N LEU A 6 20.08 9.89 -13.56
CA LEU A 6 19.23 11.03 -13.91
C LEU A 6 17.82 10.62 -14.38
N PHE A 7 17.62 9.34 -14.72
CA PHE A 7 16.37 8.82 -15.29
C PHE A 7 15.72 7.72 -14.45
N GLU A 8 16.13 7.55 -13.20
CA GLU A 8 15.46 6.56 -12.35
C GLU A 8 14.01 7.01 -12.09
N LYS A 9 13.06 6.16 -12.47
CA LYS A 9 11.61 6.37 -12.28
C LYS A 9 11.33 6.81 -10.85
N LYS A 10 10.61 7.91 -10.65
CA LYS A 10 10.31 8.43 -9.31
C LYS A 10 8.85 8.15 -8.95
N PRO A 11 8.56 7.77 -7.69
CA PRO A 11 7.19 7.66 -7.21
C PRO A 11 6.42 8.97 -7.41
N ASN A 12 5.14 8.87 -7.78
CA ASN A 12 4.28 10.05 -7.88
C ASN A 12 3.69 10.39 -6.51
N GLU A 13 4.33 11.34 -5.82
CA GLU A 13 3.95 11.75 -4.47
C GLU A 13 2.49 12.22 -4.37
N LYS A 14 1.91 12.85 -5.41
CA LYS A 14 0.51 13.29 -5.40
C LYS A 14 -0.46 12.10 -5.45
N THR A 15 -0.12 11.08 -6.23
CA THR A 15 -0.92 9.86 -6.32
C THR A 15 -0.88 9.09 -5.00
N ILE A 16 0.28 9.03 -4.35
CA ILE A 16 0.45 8.40 -3.03
C ILE A 16 -0.37 9.14 -1.96
N ALA A 17 -0.32 10.48 -1.94
CA ALA A 17 -1.14 11.28 -1.04
C ALA A 17 -2.64 10.99 -1.23
N LYS A 18 -3.07 10.88 -2.49
CA LYS A 18 -4.46 10.58 -2.85
C LYS A 18 -4.87 9.16 -2.40
N PHE A 19 -4.01 8.16 -2.63
CA PHE A 19 -4.23 6.80 -2.16
C PHE A 19 -4.46 6.77 -0.64
N TRP A 20 -3.55 7.39 0.13
CA TRP A 20 -3.69 7.42 1.58
C TRP A 20 -4.92 8.20 2.04
N ASN A 21 -5.26 9.28 1.36
CA ASN A 21 -6.47 10.05 1.67
C ASN A 21 -7.75 9.24 1.41
N GLU A 22 -7.80 8.48 0.32
CA GLU A 22 -8.94 7.60 0.01
C GLU A 22 -9.01 6.44 1.01
N PHE A 23 -7.88 5.81 1.32
CA PHE A 23 -7.80 4.74 2.31
C PHE A 23 -8.26 5.22 3.69
N GLN A 24 -7.73 6.35 4.20
CA GLN A 24 -8.10 6.83 5.53
C GLN A 24 -9.59 7.14 5.65
N THR A 25 -10.19 7.70 4.58
CA THR A 25 -11.62 8.06 4.55
C THR A 25 -12.52 6.84 4.67
N ARG A 26 -12.03 5.66 4.27
CA ARG A 26 -12.76 4.39 4.27
C ARG A 26 -12.21 3.38 5.27
N SER A 27 -11.25 3.80 6.10
CA SER A 27 -10.46 2.89 6.94
C SER A 27 -11.31 2.07 7.88
N ASP A 28 -12.30 2.67 8.55
CA ASP A 28 -13.17 1.92 9.46
C ASP A 28 -13.88 0.76 8.77
N PHE A 29 -14.44 1.00 7.58
CA PHE A 29 -15.08 -0.06 6.79
C PHE A 29 -14.08 -1.10 6.29
N TYR A 30 -12.96 -0.67 5.72
CA TYR A 30 -11.94 -1.59 5.19
C TYR A 30 -11.39 -2.50 6.28
N LEU A 31 -11.01 -1.93 7.42
CA LEU A 31 -10.42 -2.70 8.50
C LEU A 31 -11.45 -3.64 9.17
N ASP A 32 -12.72 -3.23 9.26
CA ASP A 32 -13.78 -4.10 9.77
C ASP A 32 -13.95 -5.37 8.93
N VAL A 33 -14.01 -5.22 7.60
CA VAL A 33 -14.09 -6.34 6.65
C VAL A 33 -12.83 -7.21 6.71
N ILE A 34 -11.65 -6.60 6.68
CA ILE A 34 -10.36 -7.34 6.71
C ILE A 34 -10.23 -8.19 7.98
N VAL A 35 -10.78 -7.73 9.11
CA VAL A 35 -10.66 -8.44 10.40
C VAL A 35 -11.74 -9.51 10.57
N LYS A 36 -12.95 -9.30 10.05
CA LYS A 36 -14.11 -10.15 10.35
C LYS A 36 -14.43 -11.19 9.30
N ASP A 37 -14.09 -10.93 8.05
CA ASP A 37 -14.53 -11.74 6.92
C ASP A 37 -13.39 -12.63 6.42
N ASP A 38 -13.73 -13.85 6.01
CA ASP A 38 -12.77 -14.76 5.38
C ASP A 38 -12.34 -14.22 4.00
N GLU A 39 -11.11 -14.55 3.59
CA GLU A 39 -10.52 -14.02 2.36
C GLU A 39 -11.28 -14.37 1.06
N ASP A 40 -12.08 -15.44 1.11
CA ASP A 40 -12.89 -15.95 0.00
C ASP A 40 -14.30 -15.32 -0.07
N THR A 41 -14.63 -14.41 0.85
CA THR A 41 -15.92 -13.70 0.83
C THR A 41 -15.93 -12.58 -0.21
N ASP A 42 -17.11 -12.31 -0.78
CA ASP A 42 -17.31 -11.24 -1.76
C ASP A 42 -16.89 -9.86 -1.20
N ASP A 43 -17.15 -9.61 0.09
CA ASP A 43 -16.82 -8.34 0.75
C ASP A 43 -15.30 -8.17 0.92
N TYR A 44 -14.59 -9.20 1.37
CA TYR A 44 -13.13 -9.17 1.44
C TYR A 44 -12.51 -8.98 0.06
N ILE A 45 -12.98 -9.73 -0.95
CA ILE A 45 -12.53 -9.60 -2.34
C ILE A 45 -12.75 -8.17 -2.85
N PHE A 46 -13.92 -7.59 -2.57
CA PHE A 46 -14.25 -6.23 -2.96
C PHE A 46 -13.33 -5.19 -2.29
N VAL A 47 -13.14 -5.28 -0.97
CA VAL A 47 -12.25 -4.37 -0.23
C VAL A 47 -10.82 -4.48 -0.72
N ARG A 48 -10.31 -5.71 -0.89
CA ARG A 48 -8.98 -5.96 -1.44
C ARG A 48 -8.84 -5.38 -2.86
N SER A 49 -9.86 -5.52 -3.71
CA SER A 49 -9.84 -4.91 -5.05
C SER A 49 -9.78 -3.39 -5.00
N CYS A 50 -10.55 -2.74 -4.11
CA CYS A 50 -10.52 -1.28 -3.95
C CYS A 50 -9.13 -0.78 -3.56
N ILE A 51 -8.49 -1.45 -2.59
CA ILE A 51 -7.15 -1.10 -2.13
C ILE A 51 -6.12 -1.33 -3.24
N LYS A 52 -6.23 -2.46 -3.94
CA LYS A 52 -5.36 -2.79 -5.08
C LYS A 52 -5.44 -1.76 -6.20
N ASP A 53 -6.64 -1.30 -6.54
CA ASP A 53 -6.86 -0.31 -7.60
C ASP A 53 -6.28 1.06 -7.23
N GLY A 54 -6.35 1.45 -5.96
CA GLY A 54 -5.68 2.65 -5.45
C GLY A 54 -4.15 2.51 -5.53
N LEU A 55 -3.62 1.40 -5.02
CA LEU A 55 -2.18 1.11 -5.01
C LEU A 55 -1.59 0.99 -6.42
N LYS A 56 -2.37 0.49 -7.39
CA LYS A 56 -1.97 0.39 -8.80
C LYS A 56 -1.58 1.72 -9.42
N ARG A 57 -2.22 2.80 -9.01
CA ARG A 57 -1.87 4.14 -9.49
C ARG A 57 -0.53 4.61 -8.91
N CYS A 58 -0.19 4.17 -7.70
CA CYS A 58 1.08 4.48 -7.05
C CYS A 58 2.26 3.73 -7.71
N CYS A 59 2.00 2.54 -8.24
CA CYS A 59 3.00 1.65 -8.82
C CYS A 59 2.95 1.62 -10.37
N ILE A 60 2.49 2.69 -11.01
CA ILE A 60 2.15 2.67 -12.45
C ILE A 60 3.34 2.34 -13.36
N ASP A 61 4.57 2.69 -12.94
CA ASP A 61 5.78 2.42 -13.72
C ASP A 61 6.49 1.12 -13.34
N ALA A 62 5.88 0.30 -12.47
CA ALA A 62 6.44 -0.98 -12.07
C ALA A 62 6.50 -1.96 -13.25
N GLU A 63 7.65 -2.59 -13.43
CA GLU A 63 7.88 -3.59 -14.50
C GLU A 63 7.72 -5.03 -14.00
N VAL A 64 7.58 -5.20 -12.68
CA VAL A 64 7.34 -6.47 -12.01
C VAL A 64 6.01 -6.45 -11.27
N ALA A 65 5.47 -7.63 -11.00
CA ALA A 65 4.31 -7.76 -10.13
C ALA A 65 4.67 -7.31 -8.70
N TYR A 66 3.71 -6.65 -8.05
CA TYR A 66 3.74 -6.29 -6.64
C TYR A 66 2.46 -6.78 -5.99
N ASP A 67 2.48 -6.87 -4.66
CA ASP A 67 1.30 -7.26 -3.90
C ASP A 67 1.23 -6.54 -2.55
N PHE A 68 0.16 -6.76 -1.81
CA PHE A 68 0.04 -6.35 -0.42
C PHE A 68 -0.75 -7.40 0.37
N SER A 69 -0.53 -7.40 1.68
CA SER A 69 -1.26 -8.24 2.63
C SER A 69 -1.58 -7.48 3.92
N PHE A 70 -2.50 -8.04 4.69
CA PHE A 70 -2.78 -7.60 6.05
C PHE A 70 -2.34 -8.68 7.02
N ASP A 71 -1.51 -8.31 8.00
CA ASP A 71 -1.21 -9.14 9.17
C ASP A 71 -2.18 -8.71 10.28
N THR A 72 -3.26 -9.48 10.41
CA THR A 72 -4.37 -9.26 11.36
C THR A 72 -4.09 -9.87 12.73
N GLU A 73 -3.06 -10.69 12.86
CA GLU A 73 -2.64 -11.30 14.13
C GLU A 73 -1.87 -10.31 15.02
N SER A 74 -1.30 -9.25 14.41
CA SER A 74 -0.61 -8.18 15.11
C SER A 74 -1.56 -7.13 15.70
N GLU A 75 -1.18 -6.54 16.84
CA GLU A 75 -1.89 -5.41 17.44
C GLU A 75 -0.95 -4.19 17.61
N PRO A 76 -1.21 -3.06 16.91
CA PRO A 76 -2.21 -2.90 15.86
C PRO A 76 -1.87 -3.70 14.59
N MET A 77 -2.90 -4.01 13.78
CA MET A 77 -2.75 -4.79 12.55
C MET A 77 -1.78 -4.13 11.57
N ARG A 78 -1.20 -4.87 10.63
CA ARG A 78 -0.20 -4.30 9.70
C ARG A 78 -0.67 -4.42 8.26
N PHE A 79 -0.64 -3.31 7.52
CA PHE A 79 -0.61 -3.30 6.06
C PHE A 79 0.82 -3.52 5.62
N VAL A 80 1.08 -4.59 4.87
CA VAL A 80 2.40 -4.91 4.33
C VAL A 80 2.39 -4.73 2.81
N PHE A 81 3.23 -3.82 2.31
CA PHE A 81 3.47 -3.66 0.88
C PHE A 81 4.66 -4.52 0.43
N HIS A 82 4.44 -5.42 -0.53
CA HIS A 82 5.47 -6.33 -1.06
C HIS A 82 6.09 -5.76 -2.32
N HIS A 83 7.35 -5.37 -2.24
CA HIS A 83 8.05 -4.65 -3.31
C HIS A 83 8.82 -5.55 -4.29
N ALA A 84 8.74 -6.88 -4.16
CA ALA A 84 9.37 -7.87 -5.03
C ALA A 84 10.88 -7.63 -5.25
N ASN A 85 11.56 -7.15 -4.21
CA ASN A 85 12.93 -6.63 -4.25
C ASN A 85 13.28 -5.57 -5.34
N ASP A 86 12.29 -5.01 -6.04
CA ASP A 86 12.49 -4.05 -7.13
C ASP A 86 12.86 -2.64 -6.64
N ALA A 87 13.78 -1.98 -7.35
CA ALA A 87 14.32 -0.68 -6.95
C ALA A 87 13.31 0.48 -7.08
N TYR A 88 12.39 0.41 -8.04
CA TYR A 88 11.31 1.39 -8.14
C TYR A 88 10.27 1.17 -7.04
N LEU A 89 9.83 -0.08 -6.85
CA LEU A 89 8.85 -0.43 -5.82
C LEU A 89 9.37 -0.14 -4.40
N LYS A 90 10.66 -0.39 -4.11
CA LYS A 90 11.27 0.04 -2.84
C LYS A 90 11.09 1.52 -2.57
N ARG A 91 11.33 2.37 -3.58
CA ARG A 91 11.10 3.82 -3.47
C ARG A 91 9.63 4.18 -3.34
N VAL A 92 8.72 3.46 -4.00
CA VAL A 92 7.28 3.62 -3.77
C VAL A 92 6.91 3.29 -2.32
N GLY A 93 7.45 2.20 -1.77
CA GLY A 93 7.29 1.81 -0.36
C GLY A 93 7.81 2.87 0.61
N GLU A 94 9.00 3.44 0.35
CA GLU A 94 9.55 4.56 1.13
C GLU A 94 8.62 5.80 1.10
N SER A 95 8.11 6.16 -0.08
CA SER A 95 7.18 7.29 -0.23
C SER A 95 5.83 7.01 0.44
N LEU A 96 5.31 5.78 0.35
CA LEU A 96 4.10 5.34 1.08
C LEU A 96 4.31 5.48 2.59
N ALA A 97 5.44 5.01 3.13
CA ALA A 97 5.75 5.11 4.56
C ALA A 97 5.89 6.58 5.00
N LYS A 98 6.57 7.41 4.21
CA LYS A 98 6.76 8.84 4.49
C LYS A 98 5.44 9.61 4.56
N GLN A 99 4.47 9.24 3.74
CA GLN A 99 3.17 9.89 3.66
C GLN A 99 2.09 9.19 4.50
N TYR A 100 2.47 8.21 5.33
CA TYR A 100 1.53 7.44 6.13
C TYR A 100 0.70 8.34 7.07
N PRO A 101 -0.64 8.35 6.96
CA PRO A 101 -1.50 9.22 7.76
C PRO A 101 -1.37 8.94 9.26
N ALA A 102 -1.24 10.00 10.05
CA ALA A 102 -1.17 9.88 11.52
C ALA A 102 -2.44 9.26 12.12
N SER A 103 -3.60 9.53 11.52
CA SER A 103 -4.91 8.98 11.92
C SER A 103 -5.01 7.46 11.83
N LEU A 104 -4.16 6.82 11.01
CA LEU A 104 -4.16 5.37 10.85
C LEU A 104 -3.23 4.67 11.85
N LYS A 105 -2.29 5.37 12.49
CA LYS A 105 -1.29 4.77 13.40
C LYS A 105 -1.90 4.06 14.60
N GLU A 106 -3.08 4.48 15.05
CA GLU A 106 -3.80 3.86 16.16
C GLU A 106 -4.59 2.61 15.73
N LYS A 107 -4.85 2.46 14.43
CA LYS A 107 -5.65 1.36 13.87
C LYS A 107 -4.78 0.30 13.20
N MET A 108 -3.69 0.73 12.58
CA MET A 108 -2.86 -0.08 11.71
C MET A 108 -1.44 0.48 11.62
N LEU A 109 -0.45 -0.37 11.34
CA LEU A 109 0.90 0.04 10.91
C LEU A 109 1.09 -0.21 9.42
N PHE A 110 1.87 0.64 8.77
CA PHE A 110 2.35 0.39 7.41
C PHE A 110 3.77 -0.13 7.44
N LEU A 111 4.01 -1.25 6.76
CA LEU A 111 5.31 -1.90 6.61
C LEU A 111 5.58 -2.20 5.14
N THR A 112 6.86 -2.42 4.82
CA THR A 112 7.31 -2.87 3.51
C THR A 112 8.06 -4.19 3.64
N ALA A 113 7.88 -5.12 2.71
CA ALA A 113 8.53 -6.41 2.68
C ALA A 113 9.01 -6.78 1.26
N GLU A 114 9.90 -7.78 1.20
CA GLU A 114 10.53 -8.26 -0.03
C GLU A 114 9.58 -8.94 -1.00
#